data_AF-A0A8G2BZR9-F1
#
_entry.id   AF-A0A8G2BZR9-F1
#
_cell.length_a   1.000
_cell.length_b   1.000
_cell.length_c   1.000
_cell.angle_alpha   90.00
_cell.angle_beta   90.00
_cell.angle_gamma   90.00
#
_symmetry.space_group_name_H-M   'P 1'
#
loop_
_entity.id
_entity.type
_entity.pdbx_description
1 polymer ?
#
loop_
_entity_poly.entity_id
_entity_poly.type
_entity_poly.pdbx_seq_one_letter_code
_entity_poly.pdbx_strand_id
1 'polypeptide(L)'
;MKRFLVSLGLMTLMFCPSAAMAKDLTIGLILVGPYNDKGYSQAQYEGGKYVEEKLPGTKLIYLDKVNPADRPGLTIPQVVDDLVEKGADLIIAGSDDMKDGIREAASLHPDKTFVHVSGDDVITGKAPANLGNLFGRMEYGKMMAGFSAALTSKTGKIAYLGPLINEETRRLAASAFLGARYAWTEVLGKKAEDLKFKVSWIGFWFNIPGVTTDPAQVAGSFFDGGYDVVISGIDTPEAVTVARQKRDQGRDAWAIPYDYAHACEGQGPTCIGVPYFNWGPSFLRQATAVQDGTWKQDFQWDAPHWADINDHDKSTIGFMVGEGLSAENKALLDSFVADLGAHKINLFSGPLNYQDGTPFLKDGDAATDEQIWALQQLLQGMEGQSSAK
;
A
#
# COMPACT_ATOMS: atom_id res chain seq x y z
N MET A 1 6.86 15.37 87.34
CA MET A 1 7.22 13.99 86.92
C MET A 1 5.93 13.33 86.44
N LYS A 2 5.72 12.84 85.21
CA LYS A 2 6.57 12.39 84.09
C LYS A 2 5.91 12.87 82.78
N ARG A 3 6.72 13.31 81.81
CA ARG A 3 6.28 13.61 80.43
C ARG A 3 6.25 12.29 79.64
N PHE A 4 5.12 11.95 79.04
CA PHE A 4 5.04 10.89 78.02
C PHE A 4 5.11 11.56 76.65
N LEU A 5 6.21 11.33 75.92
CA LEU A 5 6.28 11.60 74.48
C LEU A 5 5.64 10.44 73.74
N VAL A 6 4.60 10.71 72.96
CA VAL A 6 4.05 9.78 71.97
C VAL A 6 4.73 10.09 70.65
N SER A 7 5.59 9.20 70.16
CA SER A 7 6.18 9.28 68.83
C SER A 7 5.17 8.78 67.80
N LEU A 8 4.66 9.69 66.96
CA LEU A 8 3.83 9.34 65.81
C LEU A 8 4.75 8.85 64.67
N GLY A 9 4.81 7.54 64.46
CA GLY A 9 5.53 6.94 63.32
C GLY A 9 4.74 7.17 62.04
N LEU A 10 5.28 7.99 61.13
CA LEU A 10 4.74 8.20 59.80
C LEU A 10 5.06 6.97 58.94
N MET A 11 4.09 6.09 58.73
CA MET A 11 4.21 4.93 57.86
C MET A 11 3.88 5.35 56.42
N THR A 12 4.91 5.70 55.65
CA THR A 12 4.81 5.95 54.21
C THR A 12 4.53 4.62 53.50
N LEU A 13 3.28 4.40 53.12
CA LEU A 13 2.89 3.36 52.17
C LEU A 13 3.53 3.68 50.82
N MET A 14 4.60 2.98 50.45
CA MET A 14 5.07 2.90 49.07
C MET A 14 3.96 2.25 48.24
N PHE A 15 3.20 3.06 47.51
CA PHE A 15 2.30 2.59 46.47
C PHE A 15 3.17 2.16 45.28
N CYS A 16 3.56 0.89 45.26
CA CYS A 16 4.13 0.28 44.07
C CYS A 16 2.97 0.16 43.07
N PRO A 17 2.96 0.90 41.94
CA PRO A 17 1.94 0.66 40.93
C PRO A 17 2.10 -0.79 40.49
N SER A 18 1.07 -1.63 40.72
CA SER A 18 0.97 -2.91 40.04
C SER A 18 1.14 -2.60 38.56
N ALA A 19 2.21 -3.11 37.94
CA ALA A 19 2.25 -3.25 36.50
C ALA A 19 0.97 -3.99 36.11
N ALA A 20 0.03 -3.30 35.49
CA ALA A 20 -1.12 -3.95 34.88
C ALA A 20 -0.51 -5.00 33.94
N MET A 21 -0.76 -6.27 34.21
CA MET A 21 -0.33 -7.34 33.31
C MET A 21 -0.94 -7.01 31.94
N ALA A 22 -0.08 -6.79 30.94
CA ALA A 22 -0.54 -6.50 29.58
C ALA A 22 -1.53 -7.60 29.18
N LYS A 23 -2.72 -7.21 28.72
CA LYS A 23 -3.75 -8.17 28.33
C LYS A 23 -3.24 -8.94 27.12
N ASP A 24 -3.34 -10.27 27.16
CA ASP A 24 -3.05 -11.09 25.98
C ASP A 24 -3.94 -10.63 24.81
N LEU A 25 -3.36 -10.48 23.63
CA LEU A 25 -4.04 -10.04 22.41
C LEU A 25 -3.79 -11.06 21.30
N THR A 26 -4.86 -11.61 20.71
CA THR A 26 -4.72 -12.40 19.49
C THR A 26 -5.18 -11.56 18.29
N ILE A 27 -4.31 -11.44 17.29
CA ILE A 27 -4.58 -10.77 16.02
C ILE A 27 -4.93 -11.83 14.98
N GLY A 28 -6.09 -11.70 14.35
CA GLY A 28 -6.50 -12.47 13.17
C GLY A 28 -6.24 -11.69 11.88
N LEU A 29 -5.33 -12.16 11.03
CA LEU A 29 -5.01 -11.53 9.74
C LEU A 29 -5.57 -12.33 8.57
N ILE A 30 -6.38 -11.70 7.74
CA ILE A 30 -6.99 -12.30 6.54
C ILE A 30 -6.25 -11.76 5.31
N LEU A 31 -5.55 -12.64 4.58
CA LEU A 31 -4.77 -12.28 3.38
C LEU A 31 -5.50 -12.74 2.11
N VAL A 32 -5.54 -11.87 1.11
CA VAL A 32 -6.20 -12.15 -0.19
C VAL A 32 -5.42 -13.17 -1.01
N GLY A 33 -4.08 -13.05 -1.03
CA GLY A 33 -3.17 -13.94 -1.72
C GLY A 33 -2.40 -14.87 -0.76
N PRO A 34 -1.44 -15.64 -1.29
CA PRO A 34 -0.53 -16.45 -0.48
C PRO A 34 0.35 -15.59 0.43
N TYR A 35 0.63 -16.05 1.66
CA TYR A 35 1.48 -15.30 2.61
C TYR A 35 2.94 -15.09 2.17
N ASN A 36 3.36 -15.70 1.06
CA ASN A 36 4.71 -15.67 0.51
C ASN A 36 4.74 -15.30 -0.99
N ASP A 37 3.77 -14.51 -1.43
CA ASP A 37 3.58 -14.04 -2.81
C ASP A 37 4.71 -13.12 -3.35
N LYS A 38 5.65 -12.72 -2.48
CA LYS A 38 6.70 -11.73 -2.78
C LYS A 38 6.13 -10.35 -3.12
N GLY A 39 4.96 -10.03 -2.59
CA GLY A 39 4.26 -8.77 -2.78
C GLY A 39 3.33 -8.45 -1.61
N TYR A 40 2.07 -8.14 -1.94
CA TYR A 40 1.11 -7.51 -1.03
C TYR A 40 0.77 -8.35 0.21
N SER A 41 0.49 -9.64 0.04
CA SER A 41 0.10 -10.52 1.16
C SER A 41 1.30 -10.87 2.04
N GLN A 42 2.49 -11.06 1.46
CA GLN A 42 3.71 -11.26 2.22
C GLN A 42 4.08 -10.02 3.06
N ALA A 43 3.97 -8.82 2.50
CA ALA A 43 4.23 -7.58 3.25
C ALA A 43 3.31 -7.46 4.48
N GLN A 44 2.02 -7.80 4.35
CA GLN A 44 1.08 -7.77 5.48
C GLN A 44 1.38 -8.86 6.52
N TYR A 45 1.72 -10.07 6.06
CA TYR A 45 2.11 -11.15 6.96
C TYR A 45 3.32 -10.76 7.83
N GLU A 46 4.34 -10.16 7.22
CA GLU A 46 5.52 -9.65 7.92
C GLU A 46 5.18 -8.48 8.86
N GLY A 47 4.25 -7.60 8.48
CA GLY A 47 3.71 -6.58 9.37
C GLY A 47 3.03 -7.17 10.60
N GLY A 48 2.25 -8.24 10.46
CA GLY A 48 1.66 -8.97 11.59
C GLY A 48 2.73 -9.60 12.49
N LYS A 49 3.78 -10.17 11.91
CA LYS A 49 4.92 -10.73 12.64
C LYS A 49 5.72 -9.66 13.39
N TYR A 50 5.85 -8.49 12.81
CA TYR A 50 6.45 -7.34 13.48
C TYR A 50 5.68 -6.96 14.76
N VAL A 51 4.34 -6.99 14.74
CA VAL A 51 3.55 -6.75 15.96
C VAL A 51 3.80 -7.82 17.02
N GLU A 52 3.79 -9.10 16.63
CA GLU A 52 4.07 -10.23 17.54
C GLU A 52 5.47 -10.11 18.19
N GLU A 53 6.46 -9.55 17.47
CA GLU A 53 7.79 -9.25 18.03
C GLU A 53 7.79 -8.04 18.98
N LYS A 54 7.12 -6.94 18.61
CA LYS A 54 7.23 -5.66 19.30
C LYS A 54 6.26 -5.47 20.46
N LEU A 55 5.14 -6.18 20.48
CA LEU A 55 4.07 -6.01 21.47
C LEU A 55 3.93 -7.26 22.35
N PRO A 56 4.50 -7.26 23.58
CA PRO A 56 4.41 -8.39 24.48
C PRO A 56 2.97 -8.85 24.75
N GLY A 57 2.76 -10.16 24.85
CA GLY A 57 1.43 -10.74 25.02
C GLY A 57 0.60 -10.82 23.75
N THR A 58 1.18 -10.49 22.59
CA THR A 58 0.49 -10.60 21.30
C THR A 58 0.76 -11.93 20.61
N LYS A 59 -0.25 -12.48 19.93
CA LYS A 59 -0.14 -13.65 19.06
C LYS A 59 -0.78 -13.36 17.70
N LEU A 60 -0.13 -13.79 16.62
CA LEU A 60 -0.69 -13.74 15.27
C LEU A 60 -1.30 -15.10 14.88
N ILE A 61 -2.55 -15.07 14.44
CA ILE A 61 -3.14 -16.13 13.61
C ILE A 61 -3.49 -15.53 12.25
N TYR A 62 -3.27 -16.27 11.17
CA TYR A 62 -3.55 -15.77 9.82
C TYR A 62 -4.22 -16.84 8.96
N LEU A 63 -4.97 -16.37 7.97
CA LEU A 63 -5.52 -17.19 6.90
C LEU A 63 -5.15 -16.55 5.56
N ASP A 64 -4.51 -17.31 4.68
CA ASP A 64 -4.13 -16.86 3.36
C ASP A 64 -5.04 -17.42 2.25
N LYS A 65 -4.88 -16.85 1.05
CA LYS A 65 -5.67 -17.22 -0.14
C LYS A 65 -7.18 -17.09 0.12
N VAL A 66 -7.58 -16.02 0.79
CA VAL A 66 -9.00 -15.70 1.03
C VAL A 66 -9.46 -14.81 -0.11
N ASN A 67 -9.70 -15.45 -1.26
CA ASN A 67 -10.23 -14.83 -2.46
C ASN A 67 -11.24 -15.78 -3.14
N PRO A 68 -12.15 -15.25 -3.98
CA PRO A 68 -13.22 -16.06 -4.59
C PRO A 68 -12.73 -17.22 -5.46
N ALA A 69 -11.52 -17.15 -6.01
CA ALA A 69 -10.98 -18.18 -6.91
C ALA A 69 -10.35 -19.36 -6.17
N ASP A 70 -9.56 -19.11 -5.13
CA ASP A 70 -8.94 -20.17 -4.33
C ASP A 70 -9.93 -20.83 -3.37
N ARG A 71 -10.94 -20.08 -2.90
CA ARG A 71 -11.90 -20.54 -1.89
C ARG A 71 -13.35 -20.21 -2.30
N PRO A 72 -13.87 -20.83 -3.36
CA PRO A 72 -15.22 -20.57 -3.84
C PRO A 72 -16.25 -20.91 -2.74
N GLY A 73 -17.15 -19.96 -2.46
CA GLY A 73 -18.21 -20.12 -1.48
C GLY A 73 -17.80 -19.87 -0.02
N LEU A 74 -16.52 -19.63 0.27
CA LEU A 74 -16.10 -19.14 1.57
C LEU A 74 -16.47 -17.65 1.70
N THR A 75 -17.11 -17.29 2.81
CA THR A 75 -17.46 -15.91 3.11
C THR A 75 -16.56 -15.33 4.19
N ILE A 76 -16.35 -14.01 4.19
CA ILE A 76 -15.54 -13.34 5.21
C ILE A 76 -16.14 -13.52 6.63
N PRO A 77 -17.47 -13.42 6.86
CA PRO A 77 -18.04 -13.74 8.18
C PRO A 77 -17.65 -15.13 8.70
N GLN A 78 -17.68 -16.17 7.87
CA GLN A 78 -17.25 -17.52 8.28
C GLN A 78 -15.77 -17.58 8.66
N VAL A 79 -14.91 -16.87 7.92
CA VAL A 79 -13.48 -16.76 8.27
C VAL A 79 -13.32 -16.04 9.61
N VAL A 80 -14.09 -14.98 9.85
CA VAL A 80 -14.06 -14.24 11.11
C VAL A 80 -14.54 -15.12 12.27
N ASP A 81 -15.63 -15.88 12.11
CA ASP A 81 -16.12 -16.83 13.11
C ASP A 81 -14.99 -17.80 13.52
N ASP A 82 -14.31 -18.42 12.55
CA ASP A 82 -13.18 -19.32 12.77
C ASP A 82 -12.00 -18.66 13.51
N LEU A 83 -11.73 -17.37 13.24
CA LEU A 83 -10.66 -16.61 13.91
C LEU A 83 -11.05 -16.23 15.34
N VAL A 84 -12.30 -15.84 15.56
CA VAL A 84 -12.87 -15.52 16.88
C VAL A 84 -12.91 -16.75 17.77
N GLU A 85 -13.29 -17.91 17.25
CA GLU A 85 -13.23 -19.19 17.97
C GLU A 85 -11.79 -19.56 18.40
N LYS A 86 -10.79 -19.15 17.62
CA LYS A 86 -9.36 -19.30 17.95
C LYS A 86 -8.83 -18.20 18.88
N GLY A 87 -9.70 -17.30 19.33
CA GLY A 87 -9.42 -16.27 20.33
C GLY A 87 -9.03 -14.91 19.76
N ALA A 88 -9.21 -14.64 18.45
CA ALA A 88 -8.91 -13.32 17.90
C ALA A 88 -9.78 -12.21 18.52
N ASP A 89 -9.12 -11.12 18.90
CA ASP A 89 -9.74 -9.92 19.47
C ASP A 89 -9.65 -8.71 18.52
N LEU A 90 -8.56 -8.65 17.74
CA LEU A 90 -8.38 -7.73 16.63
C LEU A 90 -8.35 -8.53 15.32
N ILE A 91 -9.26 -8.22 14.40
CA ILE A 91 -9.31 -8.83 13.07
C ILE A 91 -8.91 -7.78 12.04
N ILE A 92 -7.93 -8.12 11.20
CA ILE A 92 -7.45 -7.29 10.10
C ILE A 92 -7.82 -7.98 8.78
N ALA A 93 -8.71 -7.36 8.01
CA ALA A 93 -9.03 -7.79 6.66
C ALA A 93 -8.13 -7.08 5.65
N GLY A 94 -7.26 -7.83 4.98
CA GLY A 94 -6.12 -7.29 4.26
C GLY A 94 -6.36 -6.77 2.86
N SER A 95 -7.58 -6.79 2.31
CA SER A 95 -7.84 -6.43 0.91
C SER A 95 -9.14 -5.67 0.73
N ASP A 96 -9.17 -4.76 -0.26
CA ASP A 96 -10.37 -4.07 -0.73
C ASP A 96 -11.50 -5.05 -1.09
N ASP A 97 -11.18 -6.24 -1.64
CA ASP A 97 -12.15 -7.29 -2.01
C ASP A 97 -12.96 -7.81 -0.81
N MET A 98 -12.50 -7.55 0.42
CA MET A 98 -13.13 -8.02 1.66
C MET A 98 -14.12 -7.01 2.26
N LYS A 99 -14.31 -5.82 1.65
CA LYS A 99 -15.05 -4.68 2.20
C LYS A 99 -16.45 -5.03 2.73
N ASP A 100 -17.28 -5.63 1.90
CA ASP A 100 -18.66 -5.92 2.29
C ASP A 100 -18.71 -7.02 3.37
N GLY A 101 -17.87 -8.05 3.22
CA GLY A 101 -17.84 -9.18 4.13
C GLY A 101 -17.28 -8.84 5.51
N ILE A 102 -16.26 -7.98 5.60
CA ILE A 102 -15.71 -7.55 6.88
C ILE A 102 -16.66 -6.59 7.62
N ARG A 103 -17.42 -5.75 6.89
CA ARG A 103 -18.48 -4.93 7.47
C ARG A 103 -19.61 -5.79 8.07
N GLU A 104 -20.03 -6.82 7.35
CA GLU A 104 -21.00 -7.79 7.87
C GLU A 104 -20.47 -8.48 9.12
N ALA A 105 -19.25 -9.02 9.07
CA ALA A 105 -18.62 -9.69 10.20
C ALA A 105 -18.50 -8.77 11.43
N ALA A 106 -18.08 -7.51 11.23
CA ALA A 106 -18.00 -6.53 12.32
C ALA A 106 -19.35 -6.28 13.00
N SER A 107 -20.45 -6.31 12.24
CA SER A 107 -21.80 -6.16 12.77
C SER A 107 -22.26 -7.38 13.58
N LEU A 108 -21.77 -8.57 13.24
CA LEU A 108 -22.09 -9.83 13.94
C LEU A 108 -21.28 -10.02 15.22
N HIS A 109 -20.12 -9.36 15.33
CA HIS A 109 -19.17 -9.50 16.45
C HIS A 109 -18.88 -8.15 17.13
N PRO A 110 -19.87 -7.50 17.77
CA PRO A 110 -19.72 -6.15 18.33
C PRO A 110 -18.73 -6.05 19.50
N ASP A 111 -18.32 -7.18 20.09
CA ASP A 111 -17.31 -7.27 21.14
C ASP A 111 -15.86 -7.36 20.62
N LYS A 112 -15.68 -7.49 19.30
CA LYS A 112 -14.38 -7.60 18.63
C LYS A 112 -14.04 -6.31 17.89
N THR A 113 -12.74 -6.06 17.68
CA THR A 113 -12.25 -4.91 16.91
C THR A 113 -11.87 -5.34 15.50
N PHE A 114 -12.21 -4.53 14.51
CA PHE A 114 -11.95 -4.78 13.10
C PHE A 114 -11.20 -3.62 12.47
N VAL A 115 -10.24 -3.96 11.59
CA VAL A 115 -9.58 -3.01 10.71
C VAL A 115 -9.66 -3.55 9.29
N HIS A 116 -10.23 -2.77 8.38
CA HIS A 116 -10.25 -3.10 6.95
C HIS A 116 -9.18 -2.30 6.21
N VAL A 117 -8.22 -3.01 5.63
CA VAL A 117 -7.14 -2.45 4.82
C VAL A 117 -7.66 -2.04 3.44
N SER A 118 -7.30 -0.83 3.00
CA SER A 118 -7.79 -0.17 1.78
C SER A 118 -9.27 0.25 1.78
N GLY A 119 -10.00 -0.03 2.85
CA GLY A 119 -11.40 0.37 2.97
C GLY A 119 -11.62 1.85 3.27
N ASP A 120 -12.88 2.28 3.13
CA ASP A 120 -13.34 3.66 3.39
C ASP A 120 -14.74 3.71 4.03
N ASP A 121 -15.19 2.59 4.61
CA ASP A 121 -16.51 2.49 5.22
C ASP A 121 -16.72 3.50 6.36
N VAL A 122 -15.66 3.95 7.03
CA VAL A 122 -15.70 5.02 8.04
C VAL A 122 -16.08 6.36 7.41
N ILE A 123 -15.40 6.78 6.33
CA ILE A 123 -15.67 8.08 5.68
C ILE A 123 -16.94 8.06 4.83
N THR A 124 -17.37 6.89 4.36
CA THR A 124 -18.67 6.73 3.68
C THR A 124 -19.85 6.52 4.64
N GLY A 125 -19.61 6.45 5.95
CA GLY A 125 -20.64 6.33 6.99
C GLY A 125 -21.30 4.94 7.07
N LYS A 126 -20.64 3.90 6.54
CA LYS A 126 -21.14 2.52 6.51
C LYS A 126 -20.52 1.64 7.60
N ALA A 127 -19.40 2.03 8.19
CA ALA A 127 -18.68 1.21 9.16
C ALA A 127 -19.41 1.10 10.51
N PRO A 128 -19.65 -0.12 11.03
CA PRO A 128 -20.03 -0.34 12.42
C PRO A 128 -19.00 0.26 13.38
N ALA A 129 -19.41 0.65 14.60
CA ALA A 129 -18.55 1.39 15.55
C ALA A 129 -17.24 0.67 15.95
N ASN A 130 -17.14 -0.63 15.70
CA ASN A 130 -15.97 -1.47 15.96
C ASN A 130 -15.12 -1.76 14.71
N LEU A 131 -15.41 -1.13 13.56
CA LEU A 131 -14.67 -1.26 12.31
C LEU A 131 -13.97 0.05 11.94
N GLY A 132 -12.64 0.05 11.95
CA GLY A 132 -11.81 1.13 11.39
C GLY A 132 -11.29 0.80 9.99
N ASN A 133 -10.73 1.81 9.32
CA ASN A 133 -10.04 1.65 8.05
C ASN A 133 -8.59 2.08 8.15
N LEU A 134 -7.72 1.40 7.41
CA LEU A 134 -6.29 1.68 7.38
C LEU A 134 -5.74 1.52 5.96
N PHE A 135 -4.96 2.49 5.50
CA PHE A 135 -4.18 2.34 4.28
C PHE A 135 -2.93 3.23 4.30
N GLY A 136 -1.96 2.91 3.45
CA GLY A 136 -0.81 3.79 3.21
C GLY A 136 -1.08 4.73 2.04
N ARG A 137 -0.49 5.93 2.06
CA ARG A 137 -0.48 6.87 0.93
C ARG A 137 0.52 6.43 -0.14
N MET A 138 0.24 5.26 -0.72
CA MET A 138 1.07 4.63 -1.74
C MET A 138 1.13 5.45 -3.04
N GLU A 139 0.29 6.47 -3.18
CA GLU A 139 0.39 7.52 -4.19
C GLU A 139 1.82 8.08 -4.23
N TYR A 140 2.44 8.36 -3.09
CA TYR A 140 3.82 8.83 -3.05
C TYR A 140 4.82 7.80 -3.57
N GLY A 141 4.67 6.52 -3.19
CA GLY A 141 5.50 5.44 -3.72
C GLY A 141 5.33 5.26 -5.23
N LYS A 142 4.10 5.38 -5.74
CA LYS A 142 3.83 5.33 -7.18
C LYS A 142 4.38 6.56 -7.92
N MET A 143 4.33 7.75 -7.33
CA MET A 143 5.02 8.94 -7.88
C MET A 143 6.53 8.68 -8.01
N MET A 144 7.16 8.09 -6.99
CA MET A 144 8.58 7.72 -7.01
C MET A 144 8.88 6.68 -8.10
N ALA A 145 8.00 5.68 -8.28
CA ALA A 145 8.12 4.68 -9.34
C ALA A 145 8.01 5.30 -10.73
N GLY A 146 7.01 6.16 -10.95
CA GLY A 146 6.83 6.90 -12.19
C GLY A 146 8.04 7.77 -12.53
N PHE A 147 8.51 8.54 -11.56
CA PHE A 147 9.69 9.40 -11.68
C PHE A 147 10.93 8.58 -12.09
N SER A 148 11.18 7.46 -11.40
CA SER A 148 12.30 6.56 -11.69
C SER A 148 12.18 5.89 -13.07
N ALA A 149 10.96 5.53 -13.48
CA ALA A 149 10.71 4.95 -14.80
C ALA A 149 11.02 5.94 -15.93
N ALA A 150 10.60 7.20 -15.80
CA ALA A 150 10.86 8.24 -16.80
C ALA A 150 12.33 8.61 -16.92
N LEU A 151 13.07 8.64 -15.80
CA LEU A 151 14.53 8.83 -15.84
C LEU A 151 15.29 7.66 -16.48
N THR A 152 14.71 6.45 -16.47
CA THR A 152 15.36 5.25 -17.02
C THR A 152 14.99 4.99 -18.48
N SER A 153 13.76 5.33 -18.89
CA SER A 153 13.25 5.08 -20.24
C SER A 153 14.13 5.72 -21.32
N LYS A 154 14.40 4.95 -22.38
CA LYS A 154 15.13 5.40 -23.59
C LYS A 154 14.17 5.84 -24.69
N THR A 155 12.96 5.28 -24.69
CA THR A 155 11.95 5.47 -25.73
C THR A 155 10.90 6.52 -25.38
N GLY A 156 10.80 6.90 -24.09
CA GLY A 156 9.69 7.72 -23.59
C GLY A 156 8.37 6.97 -23.48
N LYS A 157 8.40 5.63 -23.57
CA LYS A 157 7.21 4.77 -23.51
C LYS A 157 7.22 3.94 -22.23
N ILE A 158 6.36 4.31 -21.29
CA ILE A 158 6.21 3.67 -19.98
C ILE A 158 4.83 2.99 -19.94
N ALA A 159 4.79 1.76 -19.43
CA ALA A 159 3.54 1.04 -19.25
C ALA A 159 3.26 0.78 -17.77
N TYR A 160 1.98 0.70 -17.41
CA TYR A 160 1.47 0.32 -16.11
C TYR A 160 0.65 -0.96 -16.24
N LEU A 161 1.11 -2.02 -15.59
CA LEU A 161 0.41 -3.30 -15.48
C LEU A 161 -0.48 -3.24 -14.25
N GLY A 162 -1.76 -2.89 -14.43
CA GLY A 162 -2.70 -2.73 -13.33
C GLY A 162 -3.51 -3.99 -13.03
N PRO A 163 -4.09 -4.09 -11.82
CA PRO A 163 -4.88 -5.23 -11.40
C PRO A 163 -6.30 -5.13 -11.97
N LEU A 164 -7.26 -4.62 -11.19
CA LEU A 164 -8.62 -4.29 -11.61
C LEU A 164 -8.84 -2.77 -11.75
N ILE A 165 -10.03 -2.34 -12.13
CA ILE A 165 -10.41 -0.93 -12.22
C ILE A 165 -11.31 -0.56 -11.03
N ASN A 166 -10.77 0.12 -10.04
CA ASN A 166 -11.50 0.74 -8.92
C ASN A 166 -10.87 2.12 -8.60
N GLU A 167 -11.36 2.85 -7.58
CA GLU A 167 -10.77 4.15 -7.22
C GLU A 167 -9.29 4.03 -6.81
N GLU A 168 -8.91 2.98 -6.07
CA GLU A 168 -7.53 2.72 -5.65
C GLU A 168 -6.58 2.58 -6.84
N THR A 169 -6.91 1.70 -7.77
CA THR A 169 -5.99 1.37 -8.85
C THR A 169 -5.85 2.54 -9.83
N ARG A 170 -6.92 3.34 -9.99
CA ARG A 170 -6.87 4.61 -10.74
C ARG A 170 -5.99 5.64 -10.05
N ARG A 171 -6.14 5.91 -8.75
CA ARG A 171 -5.32 6.92 -8.04
C ARG A 171 -3.83 6.53 -8.02
N LEU A 172 -3.52 5.24 -7.89
CA LEU A 172 -2.15 4.73 -7.95
C LEU A 172 -1.54 4.81 -9.35
N ALA A 173 -2.30 4.44 -10.40
CA ALA A 173 -1.84 4.60 -11.79
C ALA A 173 -1.65 6.07 -12.16
N ALA A 174 -2.57 6.95 -11.75
CA ALA A 174 -2.46 8.40 -11.96
C ALA A 174 -1.24 8.98 -11.23
N SER A 175 -0.96 8.54 -10.01
CA SER A 175 0.23 8.95 -9.26
C SER A 175 1.53 8.56 -9.97
N ALA A 176 1.60 7.35 -10.52
CA ALA A 176 2.72 6.92 -11.35
C ALA A 176 2.86 7.74 -12.62
N PHE A 177 1.75 8.03 -13.32
CA PHE A 177 1.77 8.91 -14.49
C PHE A 177 2.27 10.32 -14.14
N LEU A 178 1.79 10.91 -13.05
CA LEU A 178 2.19 12.25 -12.64
C LEU A 178 3.68 12.31 -12.27
N GLY A 179 4.20 11.31 -11.55
CA GLY A 179 5.63 11.21 -11.25
C GLY A 179 6.48 11.08 -12.51
N ALA A 180 6.06 10.24 -13.46
CA ALA A 180 6.72 10.09 -14.75
C ALA A 180 6.69 11.38 -15.57
N ARG A 181 5.54 12.06 -15.62
CA ARG A 181 5.37 13.34 -16.31
C ARG A 181 6.28 14.41 -15.72
N TYR A 182 6.34 14.53 -14.39
CA TYR A 182 7.20 15.50 -13.72
C TYR A 182 8.69 15.28 -14.02
N ALA A 183 9.19 14.04 -13.91
CA ALA A 183 10.57 13.73 -14.31
C ALA A 183 10.82 14.06 -15.79
N TRP A 184 9.89 13.69 -16.67
CA TRP A 184 10.02 13.88 -18.11
C TRP A 184 10.06 15.36 -18.51
N THR A 185 9.18 16.19 -17.95
CA THR A 185 9.08 17.60 -18.32
C THR A 185 10.03 18.47 -17.50
N GLU A 186 9.95 18.41 -16.18
CA GLU A 186 10.64 19.36 -15.29
C GLU A 186 12.11 19.00 -15.07
N VAL A 187 12.46 17.71 -15.08
CA VAL A 187 13.84 17.25 -14.83
C VAL A 187 14.60 17.00 -16.14
N LEU A 188 13.98 16.32 -17.10
CA LEU A 188 14.61 16.00 -18.38
C LEU A 188 14.40 17.08 -19.46
N GLY A 189 13.54 18.07 -19.24
CA GLY A 189 13.28 19.16 -20.19
C GLY A 189 12.63 18.71 -21.50
N LYS A 190 11.93 17.57 -21.50
CA LYS A 190 11.30 17.00 -22.69
C LYS A 190 9.85 17.47 -22.80
N LYS A 191 9.27 17.35 -24.00
CA LYS A 191 7.88 17.74 -24.23
C LYS A 191 6.93 16.69 -23.66
N ALA A 192 5.83 17.14 -23.05
CA ALA A 192 4.84 16.26 -22.45
C ALA A 192 4.23 15.30 -23.49
N GLU A 193 4.03 15.75 -24.73
CA GLU A 193 3.47 14.95 -25.82
C GLU A 193 4.33 13.74 -26.23
N ASP A 194 5.64 13.79 -25.93
CA ASP A 194 6.60 12.73 -26.25
C ASP A 194 6.56 11.58 -25.23
N LEU A 195 6.00 11.81 -24.04
CA LEU A 195 5.78 10.76 -23.04
C LEU A 195 4.53 9.95 -23.41
N LYS A 196 4.69 8.64 -23.59
CA LYS A 196 3.57 7.70 -23.74
C LYS A 196 3.43 6.90 -22.45
N PHE A 197 2.24 6.94 -21.86
CA PHE A 197 1.92 6.21 -20.64
C PHE A 197 0.69 5.33 -20.87
N LYS A 198 0.89 4.02 -20.93
CA LYS A 198 -0.19 3.06 -21.24
C LYS A 198 -0.51 2.16 -20.06
N VAL A 199 -1.78 2.02 -19.76
CA VAL A 199 -2.33 1.19 -18.69
C VAL A 199 -3.13 0.04 -19.28
N SER A 200 -2.87 -1.17 -18.79
CA SER A 200 -3.72 -2.34 -19.05
C SER A 200 -4.04 -3.00 -17.72
N TRP A 201 -5.28 -3.46 -17.57
CA TRP A 201 -5.81 -4.08 -16.36
C TRP A 201 -5.99 -5.57 -16.58
N ILE A 202 -5.48 -6.41 -15.66
CA ILE A 202 -5.62 -7.86 -15.76
C ILE A 202 -6.97 -8.39 -15.24
N GLY A 203 -7.68 -7.61 -14.44
CA GLY A 203 -9.02 -7.90 -13.91
C GLY A 203 -9.06 -8.32 -12.44
N PHE A 204 -7.92 -8.56 -11.79
CA PHE A 204 -7.81 -8.83 -10.34
C PHE A 204 -6.41 -8.48 -9.84
N TRP A 205 -6.19 -8.54 -8.52
CA TRP A 205 -4.91 -8.21 -7.86
C TRP A 205 -3.70 -8.98 -8.39
N PHE A 206 -3.92 -10.23 -8.81
CA PHE A 206 -2.92 -11.12 -9.39
C PHE A 206 -3.58 -12.06 -10.41
N ASN A 207 -2.78 -12.88 -11.10
CA ASN A 207 -3.28 -13.79 -12.11
C ASN A 207 -4.17 -14.89 -11.49
N ILE A 208 -5.43 -14.96 -11.91
CA ILE A 208 -6.33 -16.08 -11.67
C ILE A 208 -6.56 -16.79 -13.02
N PRO A 209 -6.00 -18.01 -13.21
CA PRO A 209 -6.13 -18.74 -14.47
C PRO A 209 -7.59 -18.89 -14.93
N GLY A 210 -7.88 -18.43 -16.15
CA GLY A 210 -9.21 -18.49 -16.75
C GLY A 210 -10.18 -17.39 -16.31
N VAL A 211 -9.77 -16.50 -15.40
CA VAL A 211 -10.58 -15.35 -14.93
C VAL A 211 -9.92 -14.03 -15.33
N THR A 212 -8.62 -13.88 -15.07
CA THR A 212 -7.87 -12.67 -15.44
C THR A 212 -7.20 -12.80 -16.80
N THR A 213 -6.83 -11.66 -17.38
CA THR A 213 -5.84 -11.63 -18.45
C THR A 213 -4.46 -11.98 -17.87
N ASP A 214 -3.69 -12.83 -18.55
CA ASP A 214 -2.37 -13.25 -18.08
C ASP A 214 -1.39 -12.05 -18.02
N PRO A 215 -0.86 -11.68 -16.84
CA PRO A 215 0.04 -10.54 -16.69
C PRO A 215 1.34 -10.69 -17.48
N ALA A 216 1.85 -11.91 -17.69
CA ALA A 216 3.05 -12.12 -18.48
C ALA A 216 2.81 -11.78 -19.96
N GLN A 217 1.62 -12.10 -20.48
CA GLN A 217 1.22 -11.74 -21.85
C GLN A 217 0.99 -10.24 -22.00
N VAL A 218 0.38 -9.59 -21.00
CA VAL A 218 0.19 -8.13 -20.99
C VAL A 218 1.54 -7.42 -20.95
N ALA A 219 2.44 -7.79 -20.04
CA ALA A 219 3.78 -7.25 -19.96
C ALA A 219 4.58 -7.49 -21.25
N GLY A 220 4.51 -8.70 -21.81
CA GLY A 220 5.13 -9.05 -23.08
C GLY A 220 4.64 -8.16 -24.22
N SER A 221 3.33 -7.93 -24.29
CA SER A 221 2.70 -7.06 -25.29
C SER A 221 3.11 -5.60 -25.15
N PHE A 222 3.34 -5.10 -23.94
CA PHE A 222 3.91 -3.77 -23.74
C PHE A 222 5.31 -3.68 -24.35
N PHE A 223 6.20 -4.59 -23.98
CA PHE A 223 7.54 -4.60 -24.54
C PHE A 223 7.49 -4.73 -26.07
N ASP A 224 6.69 -5.64 -26.63
CA ASP A 224 6.58 -5.82 -28.07
C ASP A 224 5.96 -4.59 -28.79
N GLY A 225 5.17 -3.78 -28.09
CA GLY A 225 4.71 -2.45 -28.53
C GLY A 225 5.75 -1.33 -28.42
N GLY A 226 6.97 -1.65 -28.00
CA GLY A 226 8.09 -0.72 -27.87
C GLY A 226 8.14 0.06 -26.57
N TYR A 227 7.37 -0.32 -25.55
CA TYR A 227 7.54 0.19 -24.19
C TYR A 227 8.81 -0.43 -23.59
N ASP A 228 9.64 0.35 -22.91
CA ASP A 228 10.91 -0.14 -22.34
C ASP A 228 10.91 -0.20 -20.81
N VAL A 229 9.95 0.45 -20.14
CA VAL A 229 9.75 0.34 -18.70
C VAL A 229 8.31 -0.06 -18.38
N VAL A 230 8.14 -1.10 -17.57
CA VAL A 230 6.84 -1.54 -17.04
C VAL A 230 6.79 -1.32 -15.53
N ILE A 231 5.87 -0.49 -15.06
CA ILE A 231 5.53 -0.32 -13.65
C ILE A 231 4.44 -1.33 -13.29
N SER A 232 4.67 -2.16 -12.28
CA SER A 232 3.65 -3.08 -11.78
C SER A 232 2.71 -2.36 -10.80
N GLY A 233 1.42 -2.68 -10.93
CA GLY A 233 0.38 -2.39 -9.96
C GLY A 233 -0.31 -3.67 -9.45
N ILE A 234 0.20 -4.84 -9.80
CA ILE A 234 -0.29 -6.15 -9.35
C ILE A 234 0.59 -6.68 -8.21
N ASP A 235 0.05 -7.60 -7.42
CA ASP A 235 0.65 -8.12 -6.18
C ASP A 235 1.85 -9.06 -6.43
N THR A 236 2.17 -9.37 -7.69
CA THR A 236 3.14 -10.40 -8.07
C THR A 236 4.22 -9.90 -9.06
N PRO A 237 5.43 -10.51 -9.10
CA PRO A 237 6.60 -9.95 -9.79
C PRO A 237 6.71 -10.28 -11.29
N GLU A 238 5.61 -10.63 -11.98
CA GLU A 238 5.65 -11.09 -13.38
C GLU A 238 6.22 -10.05 -14.34
N ALA A 239 5.94 -8.76 -14.11
CA ALA A 239 6.49 -7.68 -14.95
C ALA A 239 8.03 -7.72 -14.98
N VAL A 240 8.68 -7.99 -13.85
CA VAL A 240 10.14 -8.09 -13.74
C VAL A 240 10.66 -9.35 -14.42
N THR A 241 9.94 -10.47 -14.25
CA THR A 241 10.27 -11.73 -14.91
C THR A 241 10.27 -11.58 -16.43
N VAL A 242 9.24 -10.94 -16.99
CA VAL A 242 9.15 -10.69 -18.45
C VAL A 242 10.21 -9.69 -18.91
N ALA A 243 10.43 -8.60 -18.16
CA ALA A 243 11.47 -7.63 -18.50
C ALA A 243 12.85 -8.31 -18.58
N ARG A 244 13.18 -9.19 -17.63
CA ARG A 244 14.43 -9.95 -17.62
C ARG A 244 14.56 -10.84 -18.87
N GLN A 245 13.50 -11.55 -19.24
CA GLN A 245 13.49 -12.35 -20.47
C GLN A 245 13.77 -11.50 -21.71
N LYS A 246 13.23 -10.27 -21.79
CA LYS A 246 13.50 -9.34 -22.90
C LYS A 246 14.95 -8.85 -22.89
N ARG A 247 15.53 -8.60 -21.71
CA ARG A 247 16.96 -8.25 -21.58
C ARG A 247 17.89 -9.39 -21.97
N ASP A 248 17.55 -10.62 -21.61
CA ASP A 248 18.31 -11.81 -22.01
C ASP A 248 18.30 -11.99 -23.54
N GLN A 249 17.31 -11.41 -24.23
CA GLN A 249 17.22 -11.30 -25.69
C GLN A 249 17.92 -10.07 -26.28
N GLY A 250 18.66 -9.30 -25.47
CA GLY A 250 19.41 -8.11 -25.89
C GLY A 250 18.57 -6.84 -26.03
N ARG A 251 17.35 -6.80 -25.47
CA ARG A 251 16.49 -5.61 -25.51
C ARG A 251 16.67 -4.75 -24.26
N ASP A 252 16.56 -3.44 -24.44
CA ASP A 252 16.38 -2.50 -23.34
C ASP A 252 14.98 -2.70 -22.75
N ALA A 253 14.94 -3.32 -21.56
CA ALA A 253 13.72 -3.60 -20.84
C ALA A 253 14.00 -3.51 -19.34
N TRP A 254 13.13 -2.80 -18.63
CA TRP A 254 13.16 -2.66 -17.19
C TRP A 254 11.77 -2.79 -16.60
N ALA A 255 11.73 -3.08 -15.30
CA ALA A 255 10.48 -3.08 -14.56
C ALA A 255 10.65 -2.56 -13.14
N ILE A 256 9.52 -2.15 -12.57
CA ILE A 256 9.37 -1.77 -11.17
C ILE A 256 8.27 -2.68 -10.60
N PRO A 257 8.59 -3.69 -9.76
CA PRO A 257 7.59 -4.47 -9.04
C PRO A 257 6.95 -3.61 -7.95
N TYR A 258 6.08 -4.23 -7.14
CA TYR A 258 5.23 -3.52 -6.20
C TYR A 258 5.10 -4.27 -4.86
N ASP A 259 4.68 -3.53 -3.84
CA ASP A 259 4.28 -3.93 -2.48
C ASP A 259 5.35 -4.41 -1.50
N TYR A 260 6.37 -5.13 -1.95
CA TYR A 260 7.31 -5.82 -1.05
C TYR A 260 8.75 -5.32 -1.23
N ALA A 261 9.38 -4.89 -0.13
CA ALA A 261 10.70 -4.25 -0.13
C ALA A 261 11.80 -5.08 -0.83
N HIS A 262 11.68 -6.41 -0.77
CA HIS A 262 12.65 -7.35 -1.33
C HIS A 262 12.28 -7.85 -2.74
N ALA A 263 11.27 -7.28 -3.40
CA ALA A 263 10.81 -7.76 -4.72
C ALA A 263 11.85 -7.58 -5.85
N CYS A 264 12.85 -6.72 -5.67
CA CYS A 264 13.98 -6.58 -6.61
C CYS A 264 15.13 -7.56 -6.34
N GLU A 265 15.15 -8.29 -5.23
CA GLU A 265 16.27 -9.19 -4.90
C GLU A 265 16.42 -10.29 -5.96
N GLY A 266 17.66 -10.48 -6.44
CA GLY A 266 17.97 -11.48 -7.47
C GLY A 266 17.49 -11.14 -8.89
N GLN A 267 16.94 -9.94 -9.11
CA GLN A 267 16.45 -9.47 -10.42
C GLN A 267 17.51 -8.73 -11.24
N GLY A 268 18.64 -8.38 -10.61
CA GLY A 268 19.75 -7.68 -11.24
C GLY A 268 19.37 -6.32 -11.84
N PRO A 269 20.04 -5.87 -12.92
CA PRO A 269 19.85 -4.54 -13.49
C PRO A 269 18.49 -4.35 -14.21
N THR A 270 17.65 -5.39 -14.24
CA THR A 270 16.28 -5.33 -14.77
C THR A 270 15.36 -4.52 -13.86
N CYS A 271 15.57 -4.62 -12.54
CA CYS A 271 14.71 -4.00 -11.54
C CYS A 271 15.22 -2.59 -11.21
N ILE A 272 14.44 -1.56 -11.50
CA ILE A 272 14.83 -0.16 -11.22
C ILE A 272 14.63 0.19 -9.74
N GLY A 273 13.68 -0.45 -9.08
CA GLY A 273 13.35 -0.23 -7.68
C GLY A 273 11.95 -0.72 -7.39
N VAL A 274 11.52 -0.64 -6.14
CA VAL A 274 10.20 -1.09 -5.69
C VAL A 274 9.62 -0.10 -4.67
N PRO A 275 8.47 0.54 -4.96
CA PRO A 275 7.64 1.12 -3.90
C PRO A 275 6.99 -0.01 -3.11
N TYR A 276 7.05 0.07 -1.79
CA TYR A 276 6.58 -1.01 -0.91
C TYR A 276 5.76 -0.47 0.26
N PHE A 277 4.84 -1.31 0.73
CA PHE A 277 4.16 -1.06 1.99
C PHE A 277 4.97 -1.65 3.14
N ASN A 278 5.04 -0.89 4.23
CA ASN A 278 5.48 -1.37 5.52
C ASN A 278 4.33 -1.27 6.51
N TRP A 279 3.67 -2.40 6.75
CA TRP A 279 2.49 -2.46 7.60
C TRP A 279 2.80 -2.48 9.10
N GLY A 280 4.05 -2.78 9.47
CA GLY A 280 4.49 -2.95 10.85
C GLY A 280 4.09 -1.80 11.78
N PRO A 281 4.47 -0.54 11.46
CA PRO A 281 4.13 0.61 12.31
C PRO A 281 2.62 0.79 12.51
N SER A 282 1.82 0.64 11.45
CA SER A 282 0.37 0.87 11.55
C SER A 282 -0.35 -0.28 12.24
N PHE A 283 0.00 -1.53 11.94
CA PHE A 283 -0.56 -2.68 12.66
C PHE A 283 -0.18 -2.64 14.15
N LEU A 284 1.05 -2.23 14.48
CA LEU A 284 1.47 -2.06 15.88
C LEU A 284 0.65 -0.99 16.59
N ARG A 285 0.38 0.16 15.95
CA ARG A 285 -0.48 1.20 16.54
C ARG A 285 -1.90 0.69 16.81
N GLN A 286 -2.50 -0.03 15.84
CA GLN A 286 -3.84 -0.61 15.98
C GLN A 286 -3.89 -1.64 17.13
N ALA A 287 -2.94 -2.58 17.15
CA ALA A 287 -2.84 -3.61 18.18
C ALA A 287 -2.61 -3.04 19.59
N THR A 288 -1.71 -2.06 19.72
CA THR A 288 -1.44 -1.38 21.00
C THR A 288 -2.71 -0.71 21.53
N ALA A 289 -3.44 0.01 20.68
CA ALA A 289 -4.68 0.68 21.08
C ALA A 289 -5.77 -0.33 21.54
N VAL A 290 -5.85 -1.51 20.91
CA VAL A 290 -6.76 -2.58 21.35
C VAL A 290 -6.31 -3.19 22.67
N GLN A 291 -5.02 -3.50 22.83
CA GLN A 291 -4.46 -4.06 24.07
C GLN A 291 -4.67 -3.12 25.26
N ASP A 292 -4.53 -1.82 25.03
CA ASP A 292 -4.72 -0.77 26.05
C ASP A 292 -6.20 -0.40 26.28
N GLY A 293 -7.13 -0.93 25.47
CA GLY A 293 -8.56 -0.58 25.53
C GLY A 293 -8.85 0.87 25.15
N THR A 294 -7.97 1.49 24.36
CA THR A 294 -8.07 2.90 23.91
C THR A 294 -8.44 3.05 22.43
N TRP A 295 -8.58 1.92 21.72
CA TRP A 295 -8.96 1.91 20.31
C TRP A 295 -10.25 2.66 20.05
N LYS A 296 -10.28 3.41 18.94
CA LYS A 296 -11.44 4.12 18.42
C LYS A 296 -11.50 3.92 16.92
N GLN A 297 -12.72 3.84 16.40
CA GLN A 297 -12.96 3.85 14.97
C GLN A 297 -12.38 5.11 14.34
N ASP A 298 -11.62 4.93 13.26
CA ASP A 298 -10.98 5.98 12.50
C ASP A 298 -10.71 5.52 11.06
N PHE A 299 -10.53 6.48 10.15
CA PHE A 299 -10.00 6.27 8.82
C PHE A 299 -8.55 6.77 8.77
N GLN A 300 -7.60 5.83 8.72
CA GLN A 300 -6.18 6.15 8.71
C GLN A 300 -5.60 6.00 7.31
N TRP A 301 -5.07 7.10 6.76
CA TRP A 301 -4.38 7.12 5.48
C TRP A 301 -2.98 7.71 5.62
N ASP A 302 -2.02 6.83 5.90
CA ASP A 302 -0.72 7.18 6.45
C ASP A 302 0.29 7.61 5.37
N ALA A 303 0.89 8.78 5.53
CA ALA A 303 2.00 9.24 4.70
C ALA A 303 3.32 8.51 5.04
N PRO A 304 4.30 8.49 4.11
CA PRO A 304 5.68 8.11 4.43
C PRO A 304 6.25 8.94 5.59
N HIS A 305 7.15 8.35 6.36
CA HIS A 305 7.96 9.10 7.31
C HIS A 305 9.08 9.84 6.56
N TRP A 306 8.83 11.09 6.17
CA TRP A 306 9.70 11.82 5.22
C TRP A 306 11.16 12.04 5.66
N ALA A 307 11.47 11.98 6.97
CA ALA A 307 12.85 12.08 7.42
C ALA A 307 13.69 10.86 7.03
N ASP A 308 13.04 9.70 6.90
CA ASP A 308 13.60 8.48 6.32
C ASP A 308 12.44 7.58 5.87
N ILE A 309 12.14 7.61 4.57
CA ILE A 309 11.02 6.88 3.99
C ILE A 309 11.20 5.35 4.08
N ASN A 310 12.42 4.88 4.35
CA ASN A 310 12.71 3.46 4.51
C ASN A 310 12.94 3.08 5.98
N ASP A 311 12.66 3.98 6.94
CA ASP A 311 12.66 3.66 8.37
C ASP A 311 11.57 2.61 8.66
N HIS A 312 12.02 1.38 8.92
CA HIS A 312 11.15 0.22 9.15
C HIS A 312 10.21 0.38 10.35
N ASP A 313 10.59 1.17 11.37
CA ASP A 313 9.80 1.29 12.58
C ASP A 313 8.83 2.49 12.53
N LYS A 314 8.95 3.36 11.50
CA LYS A 314 8.16 4.60 11.41
C LYS A 314 7.47 4.84 10.08
N SER A 315 8.07 4.45 8.96
CA SER A 315 7.52 4.73 7.63
C SER A 315 6.56 3.63 7.19
N THR A 316 5.36 4.00 6.75
CA THR A 316 4.37 3.06 6.20
C THR A 316 4.56 2.79 4.71
N ILE A 317 5.21 3.70 4.00
CA ILE A 317 5.50 3.60 2.57
C ILE A 317 6.99 3.86 2.39
N GLY A 318 7.67 2.99 1.65
CA GLY A 318 9.05 3.20 1.28
C GLY A 318 9.29 2.97 -0.21
N PHE A 319 10.54 3.18 -0.61
CA PHE A 319 11.04 2.88 -1.95
C PHE A 319 12.45 2.29 -1.85
N MET A 320 12.58 1.01 -2.20
CA MET A 320 13.89 0.38 -2.30
C MET A 320 14.45 0.55 -3.71
N VAL A 321 15.64 1.13 -3.81
CA VAL A 321 16.33 1.32 -5.09
C VAL A 321 16.85 -0.03 -5.60
N GLY A 322 16.58 -0.34 -6.86
CA GLY A 322 17.08 -1.53 -7.53
C GLY A 322 18.37 -1.27 -8.32
N GLU A 323 19.09 -2.32 -8.68
CA GLU A 323 20.34 -2.24 -9.44
C GLU A 323 20.17 -1.61 -10.84
N GLY A 324 18.94 -1.57 -11.36
CA GLY A 324 18.60 -0.97 -12.65
C GLY A 324 18.54 0.56 -12.63
N LEU A 325 18.48 1.21 -11.46
CA LEU A 325 18.52 2.67 -11.36
C LEU A 325 19.98 3.14 -11.26
N SER A 326 20.40 4.01 -12.18
CA SER A 326 21.75 4.59 -12.14
C SER A 326 21.95 5.43 -10.88
N ALA A 327 23.21 5.59 -10.45
CA ALA A 327 23.54 6.45 -9.30
C ALA A 327 23.11 7.91 -9.52
N GLU A 328 23.20 8.40 -10.76
CA GLU A 328 22.71 9.74 -11.13
C GLU A 328 21.19 9.85 -10.98
N ASN A 329 20.44 8.87 -11.50
CA ASN A 329 18.99 8.86 -11.39
C ASN A 329 18.54 8.68 -9.95
N LYS A 330 19.29 7.92 -9.14
CA LYS A 330 19.06 7.79 -7.70
C LYS A 330 19.18 9.15 -7.01
N ALA A 331 20.22 9.94 -7.30
CA ALA A 331 20.38 11.26 -6.68
C ALA A 331 19.22 12.20 -7.03
N LEU A 332 18.73 12.15 -8.27
CA LEU A 332 17.53 12.89 -8.69
C LEU A 332 16.27 12.41 -7.95
N LEU A 333 16.11 11.09 -7.76
CA LEU A 333 15.02 10.52 -6.98
C LEU A 333 15.10 10.97 -5.51
N ASP A 334 16.28 10.94 -4.89
CA ASP A 334 16.47 11.39 -3.50
C ASP A 334 16.05 12.87 -3.34
N SER A 335 16.39 13.73 -4.30
CA SER A 335 15.95 15.13 -4.31
C SER A 335 14.43 15.27 -4.47
N PHE A 336 13.84 14.48 -5.38
CA PHE A 336 12.39 14.47 -5.60
C PHE A 336 11.62 14.03 -4.34
N VAL A 337 12.09 12.99 -3.65
CA VAL A 337 11.53 12.53 -2.37
C VAL A 337 11.60 13.63 -1.31
N ALA A 338 12.75 14.32 -1.19
CA ALA A 338 12.91 15.42 -0.25
C ALA A 338 11.95 16.58 -0.55
N ASP A 339 11.76 16.91 -1.83
CA ASP A 339 10.86 18.00 -2.24
C ASP A 339 9.37 17.64 -2.09
N LEU A 340 9.00 16.36 -2.24
CA LEU A 340 7.66 15.86 -1.86
C LEU A 340 7.42 16.01 -0.35
N GLY A 341 8.37 15.57 0.48
CA GLY A 341 8.26 15.65 1.95
C GLY A 341 8.32 17.07 2.50
N ALA A 342 8.99 17.99 1.80
CA ALA A 342 8.99 19.42 2.11
C ALA A 342 7.79 20.18 1.52
N HIS A 343 6.86 19.49 0.85
CA HIS A 343 5.69 20.08 0.16
C HIS A 343 6.05 21.15 -0.88
N LYS A 344 7.25 21.12 -1.45
CA LYS A 344 7.63 22.01 -2.57
C LYS A 344 7.02 21.53 -3.89
N ILE A 345 6.76 20.23 -3.98
CA ILE A 345 6.10 19.59 -5.12
C ILE A 345 4.78 19.01 -4.63
N ASN A 346 3.70 19.39 -5.29
CA ASN A 346 2.41 18.70 -5.19
C ASN A 346 1.96 18.31 -6.60
N LEU A 347 2.02 17.02 -6.91
CA LEU A 347 1.72 16.52 -8.25
C LEU A 347 0.23 16.45 -8.58
N PHE A 348 -0.64 16.41 -7.56
CA PHE A 348 -2.08 16.59 -7.74
C PHE A 348 -2.45 18.07 -7.64
N SER A 349 -1.79 18.88 -8.47
CA SER A 349 -2.09 20.30 -8.66
C SER A 349 -2.46 20.58 -10.10
N GLY A 350 -3.47 21.41 -10.31
CA GLY A 350 -3.97 21.74 -11.63
C GLY A 350 -3.05 22.69 -12.41
N PRO A 351 -3.27 22.80 -13.74
CA PRO A 351 -4.40 22.21 -14.45
C PRO A 351 -4.24 20.69 -14.68
N LEU A 352 -5.25 19.93 -14.27
CA LEU A 352 -5.38 18.50 -14.56
C LEU A 352 -6.77 18.23 -15.12
N ASN A 353 -6.83 17.49 -16.22
CA ASN A 353 -8.07 17.00 -16.79
C ASN A 353 -8.13 15.48 -16.68
N TYR A 354 -9.34 14.93 -16.67
CA TYR A 354 -9.57 13.51 -16.88
C TYR A 354 -9.24 13.11 -18.32
N GLN A 355 -9.14 11.80 -18.55
CA GLN A 355 -8.77 11.19 -19.83
C GLN A 355 -9.70 11.61 -20.99
N ASP A 356 -10.97 11.88 -20.70
CA ASP A 356 -11.98 12.37 -21.65
C ASP A 356 -11.87 13.88 -21.95
N GLY A 357 -10.94 14.58 -21.30
CA GLY A 357 -10.72 16.03 -21.43
C GLY A 357 -11.57 16.89 -20.50
N THR A 358 -12.45 16.31 -19.68
CA THR A 358 -13.20 17.07 -18.68
C THR A 358 -12.28 17.56 -17.55
N PRO A 359 -12.51 18.76 -16.99
CA PRO A 359 -11.64 19.29 -15.93
C PRO A 359 -11.71 18.46 -14.64
N PHE A 360 -10.55 18.11 -14.08
CA PHE A 360 -10.43 17.55 -12.73
C PHE A 360 -10.02 18.63 -11.73
N LEU A 361 -8.90 19.30 -11.96
CA LEU A 361 -8.40 20.43 -11.18
C LEU A 361 -8.14 21.61 -12.10
N LYS A 362 -8.59 22.81 -11.71
CA LYS A 362 -8.30 24.03 -12.47
C LYS A 362 -6.87 24.50 -12.17
N ASP A 363 -6.37 25.41 -12.99
CA ASP A 363 -5.07 26.03 -12.75
C ASP A 363 -5.01 26.66 -11.34
N GLY A 364 -3.95 26.34 -10.59
CA GLY A 364 -3.77 26.77 -9.20
C GLY A 364 -4.52 25.96 -8.13
N ASP A 365 -5.43 25.06 -8.49
CA ASP A 365 -6.11 24.18 -7.53
C ASP A 365 -5.20 23.01 -7.11
N ALA A 366 -5.27 22.60 -5.84
CA ALA A 366 -4.72 21.35 -5.35
C ALA A 366 -5.86 20.39 -5.02
N ALA A 367 -5.72 19.10 -5.36
CA ALA A 367 -6.73 18.11 -5.00
C ALA A 367 -6.85 17.95 -3.47
N THR A 368 -8.08 17.80 -3.00
CA THR A 368 -8.33 17.32 -1.63
C THR A 368 -8.05 15.82 -1.52
N ASP A 369 -7.87 15.33 -0.29
CA ASP A 369 -7.75 13.90 -0.04
C ASP A 369 -8.94 13.10 -0.57
N GLU A 370 -10.16 13.63 -0.45
CA GLU A 370 -11.37 13.00 -0.99
C GLU A 370 -11.32 12.90 -2.53
N GLN A 371 -10.85 13.95 -3.21
CA GLN A 371 -10.70 13.95 -4.67
C GLN A 371 -9.63 12.94 -5.15
N ILE A 372 -8.55 12.76 -4.39
CA ILE A 372 -7.52 11.77 -4.70
C ILE A 372 -8.05 10.36 -4.42
N TRP A 373 -8.66 10.15 -3.26
CA TRP A 373 -9.19 8.87 -2.82
C TRP A 373 -10.24 8.34 -3.80
N ALA A 374 -11.16 9.21 -4.23
CA ALA A 374 -12.29 8.89 -5.11
C ALA A 374 -12.02 9.20 -6.59
N LEU A 375 -10.76 9.08 -7.06
CA LEU A 375 -10.41 9.44 -8.44
C LEU A 375 -11.23 8.62 -9.45
N GLN A 376 -12.04 9.33 -10.23
CA GLN A 376 -13.10 8.73 -11.04
C GLN A 376 -12.61 8.17 -12.39
N GLN A 377 -11.61 8.80 -12.98
CA GLN A 377 -11.06 8.44 -14.28
C GLN A 377 -9.54 8.58 -14.28
N LEU A 378 -8.88 7.91 -15.23
CA LEU A 378 -7.49 8.20 -15.56
C LEU A 378 -7.34 9.66 -15.99
N LEU A 379 -6.12 10.19 -15.91
CA LEU A 379 -5.83 11.57 -16.29
C LEU A 379 -5.57 11.70 -17.80
N GLN A 380 -5.76 12.91 -18.31
CA GLN A 380 -5.40 13.27 -19.69
C GLN A 380 -3.92 12.95 -19.95
N GLY A 381 -3.64 12.27 -21.08
CA GLY A 381 -2.31 11.81 -21.46
C GLY A 381 -2.03 10.34 -21.11
N MET A 382 -2.88 9.71 -20.30
CA MET A 382 -2.86 8.27 -20.06
C MET A 382 -3.69 7.54 -21.13
N GLU A 383 -3.17 6.41 -21.64
CA GLU A 383 -3.90 5.49 -22.52
C GLU A 383 -4.36 4.27 -21.72
N GLY A 384 -5.64 3.91 -21.74
CA GLY A 384 -6.17 2.79 -20.97
C GLY A 384 -7.66 2.95 -20.66
N GLN A 385 -8.27 1.97 -20.01
CA GLN A 385 -9.67 2.07 -19.59
C GLN A 385 -9.80 2.76 -18.23
N SER A 386 -10.74 3.71 -18.11
CA SER A 386 -11.08 4.37 -16.84
C SER A 386 -12.21 3.67 -16.08
N SER A 387 -12.95 2.75 -16.70
CA SER A 387 -14.04 1.98 -16.08
C SER A 387 -14.01 0.53 -16.56
N ALA A 388 -14.44 -0.40 -15.70
CA ALA A 388 -14.80 -1.74 -16.13
C ALA A 388 -16.00 -1.68 -17.10
N LYS A 389 -16.10 -2.67 -17.99
CA LYS A 389 -17.21 -2.79 -18.95
C LYS A 389 -18.43 -3.47 -18.36
#